data_AF-A0A9P8BIS1-F1
#
_entry.id   AF-A0A9P8BIS1-F1
#
_cell.length_a   1.000
_cell.length_b   1.000
_cell.length_c   1.000
_cell.angle_alpha   90.00
_cell.angle_beta   90.00
_cell.angle_gamma   90.00
#
_symmetry.space_group_name_H-M   'P 1'
#
loop_
_entity.id
_entity.type
_entity.pdbx_description
1 polymer ?
#
loop_
_entity_poly.entity_id
_entity_poly.type
_entity_poly.pdbx_seq_one_letter_code
_entity_poly.pdbx_strand_id
1 'polypeptide(L)'
;MNNYFQTGLKEILERELSAHFGTYFTSAGPATTKSLKSAIYEAIQQTLDTQAAIMDIVPRMQTSVAASTTPLVDFLVATPSSISGLEKIPAFRQKVVDQAVALLARLRNEFLMGEKGPAPAAELLGKTRPVYEYVRVTLGVKMHGNENAAGFGGGFTQATIGQNVSTIYESIRDGKMQDVIASLF
;
A
#
# COMPACT_ATOMS: atom_id res chain seq x y z
N MET A 1 4.38 3.75 -3.87
CA MET A 1 3.24 2.81 -3.83
C MET A 1 2.70 2.58 -2.41
N ASN A 2 3.52 2.16 -1.42
CA ASN A 2 3.00 1.84 -0.08
C ASN A 2 2.20 2.99 0.58
N ASN A 3 2.69 4.22 0.49
CA ASN A 3 1.98 5.40 1.01
C ASN A 3 0.57 5.57 0.39
N TYR A 4 0.45 5.45 -0.94
CA TYR A 4 -0.85 5.49 -1.64
C TYR A 4 -1.79 4.36 -1.19
N PHE A 5 -1.24 3.16 -0.99
CA PHE A 5 -2.02 2.03 -0.50
C PHE A 5 -2.52 2.26 0.93
N GLN A 6 -1.66 2.75 1.83
CA GLN A 6 -2.03 3.07 3.21
C GLN A 6 -3.13 4.14 3.27
N THR A 7 -3.04 5.19 2.47
CA THR A 7 -4.09 6.22 2.38
C THR A 7 -5.42 5.63 1.90
N GLY A 8 -5.41 4.87 0.79
CA GLY A 8 -6.63 4.26 0.29
C GLY A 8 -7.20 3.18 1.22
N LEU A 9 -6.35 2.46 1.96
CA LEU A 9 -6.79 1.49 2.97
C LEU A 9 -7.50 2.17 4.14
N LYS A 10 -7.01 3.33 4.60
CA LYS A 10 -7.70 4.13 5.63
C LYS A 10 -9.09 4.55 5.16
N GLU A 11 -9.22 5.01 3.91
CA GLU A 11 -10.51 5.39 3.33
C GLU A 11 -11.47 4.20 3.22
N ILE A 12 -10.97 3.04 2.77
CA ILE A 12 -11.74 1.79 2.74
C ILE A 12 -12.23 1.43 4.14
N LEU A 13 -11.33 1.41 5.13
CA LEU A 13 -11.67 1.07 6.51
C LEU A 13 -12.71 2.03 7.07
N GLU A 14 -12.54 3.33 6.87
CA GLU A 14 -13.48 4.34 7.36
C GLU A 14 -14.88 4.15 6.79
N ARG A 15 -14.98 3.87 5.49
CA ARG A 15 -16.24 3.60 4.80
C ARG A 15 -16.89 2.32 5.31
N GLU A 16 -16.16 1.20 5.32
CA GLU A 16 -16.72 -0.10 5.67
C GLU A 16 -17.04 -0.19 7.17
N LEU A 17 -16.24 0.43 8.04
CA LEU A 17 -16.55 0.54 9.47
C LEU A 17 -17.83 1.33 9.70
N SER A 18 -18.02 2.44 8.98
CA SER A 18 -19.25 3.22 9.08
C SER A 18 -20.47 2.46 8.54
N ALA A 19 -20.32 1.74 7.42
CA ALA A 19 -21.41 0.96 6.81
C ALA A 19 -21.88 -0.20 7.69
N HIS A 20 -20.94 -0.94 8.31
CA HIS A 20 -21.27 -2.11 9.12
C HIS A 20 -21.60 -1.75 10.57
N PHE A 21 -20.87 -0.80 11.15
CA PHE A 21 -20.88 -0.54 12.60
C PHE A 21 -21.29 0.88 13.00
N GLY A 22 -21.65 1.75 12.05
CA GLY A 22 -21.94 3.17 12.31
C GLY A 22 -22.97 3.40 13.42
N THR A 23 -24.03 2.58 13.47
CA THR A 23 -25.07 2.67 14.51
C THR A 23 -24.52 2.43 15.92
N TYR A 24 -23.56 1.51 16.07
CA TYR A 24 -22.93 1.21 17.37
C TYR A 24 -21.92 2.30 17.78
N PHE A 25 -21.29 2.94 16.81
CA PHE A 25 -20.37 4.06 17.06
C PHE A 25 -21.10 5.31 17.54
N THR A 26 -22.29 5.60 17.00
CA THR A 26 -23.12 6.71 17.47
C THR A 26 -23.43 6.58 18.97
N SER A 27 -23.73 5.37 19.44
CA SER A 27 -24.00 5.13 20.88
C SER A 27 -22.76 5.24 21.78
N ALA A 28 -21.56 5.00 21.26
CA ALA A 28 -20.32 4.97 22.05
C ALA A 28 -19.64 6.35 22.19
N GLY A 29 -20.06 7.32 21.39
CA GLY A 29 -19.49 8.66 21.35
C GLY A 29 -18.22 8.80 20.47
N PRO A 30 -17.84 10.04 20.12
CA PRO A 30 -16.82 10.30 19.11
C PRO A 30 -15.40 9.94 19.55
N ALA A 31 -15.06 10.11 20.83
CA ALA A 31 -13.73 9.78 21.35
C ALA A 31 -13.44 8.27 21.30
N THR A 32 -14.38 7.46 21.78
CA THR A 32 -14.32 5.99 21.73
C THR A 32 -14.24 5.50 20.30
N THR A 33 -15.08 6.06 19.41
CA THR A 33 -15.09 5.71 17.99
C THR A 33 -13.74 6.00 17.33
N LYS A 34 -13.13 7.17 17.62
CA LYS A 34 -11.82 7.54 17.09
C LYS A 34 -10.73 6.59 17.58
N SER A 35 -10.72 6.28 18.88
CA SER A 35 -9.74 5.36 19.48
C SER A 35 -9.84 3.96 18.89
N LEU A 36 -11.07 3.43 18.74
CA LEU A 36 -11.31 2.12 18.12
C LEU A 36 -10.83 2.08 16.66
N LYS A 37 -11.14 3.10 15.87
CA LYS A 37 -10.68 3.19 14.47
C LYS A 37 -9.15 3.20 14.38
N SER A 38 -8.47 3.91 15.28
CA SER A 38 -7.00 3.90 15.37
C SER A 38 -6.48 2.50 15.70
N ALA A 39 -7.04 1.85 16.74
CA ALA A 39 -6.63 0.51 17.15
C ALA A 39 -6.83 -0.54 16.04
N ILE A 40 -7.94 -0.47 15.31
CA ILE A 40 -8.20 -1.33 14.15
C ILE A 40 -7.15 -1.09 13.06
N TYR A 41 -6.91 0.17 12.69
CA TYR A 41 -5.93 0.50 11.67
C TYR A 41 -4.52 0.04 12.06
N GLU A 42 -4.11 0.30 13.29
CA GLU A 42 -2.79 -0.10 13.83
C GLU A 42 -2.62 -1.61 13.82
N ALA A 43 -3.64 -2.38 14.25
CA ALA A 43 -3.59 -3.84 14.22
C ALA A 43 -3.41 -4.37 12.79
N ILE A 44 -4.18 -3.86 11.83
CA ILE A 44 -4.07 -4.24 10.42
C ILE A 44 -2.69 -3.87 9.87
N GLN A 45 -2.21 -2.66 10.13
CA GLN A 45 -0.92 -2.17 9.64
C GLN A 45 0.25 -3.00 10.21
N GLN A 46 0.23 -3.27 11.52
CA GLN A 46 1.25 -4.10 12.16
C GLN A 46 1.31 -5.49 11.54
N THR A 47 0.16 -6.12 11.27
CA THR A 47 0.11 -7.42 10.60
C THR A 47 0.58 -7.33 9.13
N LEU A 48 0.23 -6.26 8.40
CA LEU A 48 0.71 -6.02 7.02
C LEU A 48 2.24 -5.91 6.92
N ASP A 49 2.87 -5.31 7.92
CA ASP A 49 4.31 -5.02 7.95
C ASP A 49 5.14 -6.16 8.54
N THR A 50 4.51 -7.09 9.26
CA THR A 50 5.19 -8.21 9.91
C THR A 50 4.77 -9.55 9.30
N GLN A 51 3.71 -10.15 9.82
CA GLN A 51 3.28 -11.52 9.53
C GLN A 51 2.90 -11.73 8.07
N ALA A 52 2.28 -10.73 7.44
CA ALA A 52 1.73 -10.85 6.10
C ALA A 52 2.67 -10.34 4.99
N ALA A 53 3.87 -9.86 5.34
CA ALA A 53 4.77 -9.19 4.41
C ALA A 53 5.24 -10.09 3.24
N ILE A 54 5.35 -11.40 3.48
CA ILE A 54 5.80 -12.41 2.51
C ILE A 54 4.66 -13.11 1.77
N MET A 55 3.41 -12.80 2.10
CA MET A 55 2.25 -13.48 1.53
C MET A 55 1.83 -12.86 0.20
N ASP A 56 1.22 -13.69 -0.66
CA ASP A 56 0.52 -13.21 -1.85
C ASP A 56 -0.63 -12.28 -1.48
N ILE A 57 -1.03 -11.42 -2.42
CA ILE A 57 -1.95 -10.30 -2.17
C ILE A 57 -3.25 -10.71 -1.46
N VAL A 58 -3.91 -11.79 -1.88
CA VAL A 58 -5.17 -12.24 -1.29
C VAL A 58 -4.98 -12.75 0.15
N PRO A 59 -4.15 -13.79 0.41
CA PRO A 59 -3.92 -14.25 1.78
C PRO A 59 -3.28 -13.19 2.67
N ARG A 60 -2.47 -12.28 2.10
CA ARG A 60 -1.94 -11.11 2.80
C ARG A 60 -3.05 -10.23 3.36
N MET A 61 -3.99 -9.82 2.51
CA MET A 61 -5.11 -8.97 2.96
C MET A 61 -6.03 -9.70 3.92
N GLN A 62 -6.31 -11.00 3.70
CA GLN A 62 -7.13 -11.79 4.61
C GLN A 62 -6.52 -11.88 6.02
N THR A 63 -5.22 -12.18 6.11
CA THR A 63 -4.47 -12.24 7.37
C THR A 63 -4.45 -10.88 8.06
N SER A 64 -4.12 -9.82 7.33
CA SER A 64 -4.04 -8.47 7.92
C SER A 64 -5.38 -7.95 8.40
N VAL A 65 -6.45 -8.12 7.62
CA VAL A 65 -7.79 -7.69 8.02
C VAL A 65 -8.33 -8.55 9.16
N ALA A 66 -7.88 -9.80 9.33
CA ALA A 66 -8.24 -10.61 10.49
C ALA A 66 -7.85 -9.96 11.83
N ALA A 67 -6.76 -9.19 11.86
CA ALA A 67 -6.29 -8.49 13.04
C ALA A 67 -7.27 -7.43 13.57
N SER A 68 -8.23 -6.98 12.75
CA SER A 68 -9.29 -6.08 13.21
C SER A 68 -10.29 -6.76 14.16
N THR A 69 -10.29 -8.09 14.22
CA THR A 69 -11.30 -8.86 14.96
C THR A 69 -11.22 -8.56 16.45
N THR A 70 -10.03 -8.60 17.04
CA THR A 70 -9.82 -8.38 18.48
C THR A 70 -10.36 -7.02 18.95
N PRO A 71 -9.92 -5.87 18.40
CA PRO A 71 -10.44 -4.56 18.83
C PRO A 71 -11.94 -4.40 18.58
N LEU A 72 -12.50 -5.00 17.52
CA LEU A 72 -13.94 -5.00 17.27
C LEU A 72 -14.71 -5.81 18.31
N VAL A 73 -14.26 -7.03 18.63
CA VAL A 73 -14.92 -7.90 19.62
C VAL A 73 -14.89 -7.25 20.99
N ASP A 74 -13.73 -6.73 21.41
CA ASP A 74 -13.58 -6.04 22.70
C ASP A 74 -14.57 -4.88 22.84
N PHE A 75 -14.71 -4.06 21.79
CA PHE A 75 -15.68 -2.97 21.76
C PHE A 75 -17.15 -3.44 21.84
N LEU A 76 -17.51 -4.44 21.05
CA LEU A 76 -18.88 -4.93 20.93
C LEU A 76 -19.34 -5.65 22.21
N VAL A 77 -18.43 -6.35 22.89
CA VAL A 77 -18.72 -7.02 24.17
C VAL A 77 -18.76 -6.03 25.33
N ALA A 78 -17.92 -4.99 25.32
CA ALA A 78 -17.95 -3.94 26.34
C ALA A 78 -19.24 -3.08 26.29
N THR A 79 -19.98 -3.13 25.19
CA THR A 79 -21.22 -2.35 24.99
C THR A 79 -22.40 -3.30 24.81
N PRO A 80 -23.23 -3.56 25.85
CA PRO A 80 -24.29 -4.58 25.80
C PRO A 80 -25.28 -4.40 24.63
N SER A 81 -25.58 -3.16 24.24
CA SER A 81 -26.46 -2.87 23.09
C SER A 81 -25.83 -3.15 21.72
N SER A 82 -24.55 -3.52 21.67
CA SER A 82 -23.79 -3.70 20.44
C SER A 82 -23.42 -5.16 20.15
N ILE A 83 -23.79 -6.11 21.01
CA ILE A 83 -23.43 -7.54 20.85
C ILE A 83 -23.92 -8.11 19.51
N SER A 84 -25.08 -7.66 19.00
CA SER A 84 -25.57 -8.06 17.68
C SER A 84 -24.60 -7.71 16.54
N GLY A 85 -23.73 -6.71 16.73
CA GLY A 85 -22.71 -6.34 15.75
C GLY A 85 -21.67 -7.43 15.48
N LEU A 86 -21.51 -8.43 16.37
CA LEU A 86 -20.56 -9.54 16.17
C LEU A 86 -20.84 -10.31 14.88
N GLU A 87 -22.12 -10.45 14.49
CA GLU A 87 -22.52 -11.14 13.26
C GLU A 87 -22.04 -10.41 11.99
N LYS A 88 -21.72 -9.12 12.09
CA LYS A 88 -21.28 -8.29 10.96
C LYS A 88 -19.78 -8.37 10.68
N ILE A 89 -18.98 -8.89 11.62
CA ILE A 89 -17.52 -8.96 11.50
C ILE A 89 -17.06 -9.74 10.25
N PRO A 90 -17.59 -10.94 9.94
CA PRO A 90 -17.17 -11.68 8.74
C PRO A 90 -17.44 -10.90 7.44
N ALA A 91 -18.62 -10.29 7.32
CA ALA A 91 -19.01 -9.52 6.15
C ALA A 91 -18.14 -8.26 5.98
N PHE A 92 -17.89 -7.53 7.07
CA PHE A 92 -16.97 -6.38 7.09
C PHE A 92 -15.58 -6.78 6.61
N ARG A 93 -15.02 -7.85 7.19
CA ARG A 93 -13.67 -8.32 6.83
C ARG A 93 -13.59 -8.68 5.35
N GLN A 94 -14.56 -9.41 4.83
CA GLN A 94 -14.58 -9.80 3.42
C GLN A 94 -14.62 -8.57 2.50
N LYS A 95 -15.46 -7.57 2.81
CA LYS A 95 -15.56 -6.34 2.01
C LYS A 95 -14.26 -5.54 2.00
N VAL A 96 -13.61 -5.40 3.15
CA VAL A 96 -12.32 -4.72 3.24
C VAL A 96 -11.25 -5.48 2.45
N VAL A 97 -11.22 -6.82 2.55
CA VAL A 97 -10.29 -7.66 1.77
C VAL A 97 -10.48 -7.46 0.27
N ASP A 98 -11.71 -7.59 -0.24
CA ASP A 98 -12.01 -7.47 -1.66
C ASP A 98 -11.55 -6.11 -2.22
N GLN A 99 -11.85 -5.04 -1.48
CA GLN A 99 -11.49 -3.67 -1.89
C GLN A 99 -9.99 -3.40 -1.76
N ALA A 100 -9.33 -3.91 -0.72
CA ALA A 100 -7.89 -3.74 -0.53
C ALA A 100 -7.09 -4.50 -1.61
N VAL A 101 -7.52 -5.72 -1.96
CA VAL A 101 -6.94 -6.49 -3.07
C VAL A 101 -7.08 -5.73 -4.39
N ALA A 102 -8.30 -5.25 -4.68
CA ALA A 102 -8.56 -4.46 -5.89
C ALA A 102 -7.74 -3.16 -5.93
N LEU A 103 -7.63 -2.46 -4.79
CA LEU A 103 -6.84 -1.23 -4.67
C LEU A 103 -5.36 -1.50 -4.96
N LEU A 104 -4.76 -2.52 -4.35
CA LEU A 104 -3.33 -2.81 -4.54
C LEU A 104 -3.04 -3.32 -5.95
N ALA A 105 -3.93 -4.12 -6.55
CA ALA A 105 -3.82 -4.53 -7.95
C ALA A 105 -3.86 -3.32 -8.90
N ARG A 106 -4.82 -2.41 -8.69
CA ARG A 106 -4.94 -1.17 -9.46
C ARG A 106 -3.69 -0.30 -9.32
N LEU A 107 -3.27 -0.01 -8.08
CA LEU A 107 -2.06 0.78 -7.82
C LEU A 107 -0.83 0.17 -8.47
N ARG A 108 -0.66 -1.16 -8.42
CA ARG A 108 0.46 -1.84 -9.08
C ARG A 108 0.47 -1.55 -10.58
N ASN A 109 -0.68 -1.64 -11.24
CA ASN A 109 -0.81 -1.34 -12.67
C ASN A 109 -0.51 0.13 -12.97
N GLU A 110 -1.13 1.07 -12.24
CA GLU A 110 -0.90 2.53 -12.43
C GLU A 110 0.59 2.88 -12.32
N PHE A 111 1.30 2.26 -11.37
CA PHE A 111 2.72 2.46 -11.14
C PHE A 111 3.59 1.80 -12.22
N LEU A 112 3.29 0.57 -12.65
CA LEU A 112 4.09 -0.15 -13.65
C LEU A 112 3.89 0.34 -15.08
N MET A 113 2.67 0.79 -15.41
CA MET A 113 2.34 1.32 -16.74
C MET A 113 2.73 2.80 -16.90
N GLY A 114 3.20 3.44 -15.83
CA GLY A 114 3.68 4.83 -15.87
C GLY A 114 2.57 5.88 -15.75
N GLU A 115 1.35 5.51 -15.35
CA GLU A 115 0.25 6.46 -15.11
C GLU A 115 0.54 7.42 -13.95
N LYS A 116 1.41 7.02 -13.02
CA LYS A 116 1.94 7.91 -11.96
C LYS A 116 3.15 8.75 -12.40
N GLY A 117 3.45 8.77 -13.70
CA GLY A 117 4.62 9.43 -14.26
C GLY A 117 5.90 8.61 -14.14
N PRO A 118 7.02 9.12 -14.69
CA PRO A 118 8.30 8.40 -14.75
C PRO A 118 8.98 8.29 -13.38
N ALA A 119 8.74 9.23 -12.47
CA ALA A 119 9.38 9.33 -11.16
C ALA A 119 8.34 9.50 -10.01
N PRO A 120 7.45 8.52 -9.78
CA PRO A 120 6.27 8.68 -8.92
C PRO A 120 6.59 8.83 -7.42
N ALA A 121 7.84 8.61 -7.00
CA ALA A 121 8.28 8.83 -5.62
C ALA A 121 8.93 10.21 -5.40
N ALA A 122 9.17 11.01 -6.45
CA ALA A 122 9.96 12.24 -6.38
C ALA A 122 9.46 13.19 -5.27
N GLU A 123 8.15 13.38 -5.16
CA GLU A 123 7.53 14.27 -4.16
C GLU A 123 7.83 13.87 -2.71
N LEU A 124 8.03 12.57 -2.47
CA LEU A 124 8.34 12.02 -1.15
C LEU A 124 9.84 12.03 -0.85
N LEU A 125 10.68 12.27 -1.87
CA LEU A 125 12.12 12.31 -1.74
C LEU A 125 12.56 13.76 -1.50
N GLY A 126 13.29 13.97 -0.41
CA GLY A 126 13.93 15.25 -0.08
C GLY A 126 15.23 15.42 -0.86
N LYS A 127 16.35 15.57 -0.16
CA LYS A 127 17.68 15.77 -0.78
C LYS A 127 18.07 14.69 -1.78
N THR A 128 17.56 13.46 -1.65
CA THR A 128 17.87 12.33 -2.56
C THR A 128 17.08 12.34 -3.87
N ARG A 129 16.11 13.25 -4.03
CA ARG A 129 15.29 13.38 -5.24
C ARG A 129 16.10 13.48 -6.54
N PRO A 130 17.16 14.31 -6.64
CA PRO A 130 17.89 14.49 -7.90
C PRO A 130 18.49 13.18 -8.44
N VAL A 131 19.01 12.32 -7.57
CA VAL A 131 19.54 11.01 -7.98
C VAL A 131 18.45 10.09 -8.49
N TYR A 132 17.31 10.04 -7.79
CA TYR A 132 16.17 9.23 -8.19
C TYR A 132 15.62 9.67 -9.55
N GLU A 133 15.43 10.98 -9.75
CA GLU A 133 14.97 11.54 -11.02
C GLU A 133 15.99 11.33 -12.14
N TYR A 134 17.28 11.47 -11.87
CA TYR A 134 18.31 11.18 -12.87
C TYR A 134 18.23 9.74 -13.38
N VAL A 135 18.09 8.76 -12.48
CA VAL A 135 17.97 7.35 -12.88
C VAL A 135 16.65 7.08 -13.61
N ARG A 136 15.52 7.60 -13.10
CA ARG A 136 14.19 7.29 -13.64
C ARG A 136 13.86 8.06 -14.92
N VAL A 137 14.27 9.32 -15.00
CA VAL A 137 13.93 10.25 -16.07
C VAL A 137 15.09 10.36 -17.05
N THR A 138 16.28 10.76 -16.60
CA THR A 138 17.43 11.01 -17.50
C THR A 138 17.97 9.74 -18.12
N LEU A 139 18.21 8.69 -17.33
CA LEU A 139 18.67 7.39 -17.85
C LEU A 139 17.53 6.51 -18.39
N GLY A 140 16.27 6.91 -18.15
CA GLY A 140 15.09 6.16 -18.60
C GLY A 140 14.91 4.78 -17.95
N VAL A 141 15.56 4.52 -16.81
CA VAL A 141 15.47 3.22 -16.12
C VAL A 141 14.13 3.12 -15.41
N LYS A 142 13.17 2.43 -16.04
CA LYS A 142 11.79 2.27 -15.54
C LYS A 142 11.70 1.37 -14.31
N MET A 143 10.51 1.33 -13.70
CA MET A 143 10.22 0.33 -12.68
C MET A 143 10.16 -1.08 -13.29
N HIS A 144 10.73 -2.05 -12.59
CA HIS A 144 10.70 -3.44 -12.98
C HIS A 144 9.42 -4.15 -12.50
N GLY A 145 8.94 -5.13 -13.25
CA GLY A 145 7.82 -5.99 -12.87
C GLY A 145 6.61 -5.96 -13.81
N ASN A 146 6.66 -5.18 -14.89
CA ASN A 146 5.55 -5.12 -15.85
C ASN A 146 5.31 -6.47 -16.53
N GLU A 147 6.36 -7.18 -16.92
CA GLU A 147 6.26 -8.52 -17.52
C GLU A 147 5.60 -9.53 -16.58
N ASN A 148 5.96 -9.48 -15.29
CA ASN A 148 5.33 -10.31 -14.27
C ASN A 148 3.83 -9.96 -14.11
N ALA A 149 3.50 -8.67 -14.06
CA ALA A 149 2.12 -8.22 -14.00
C ALA A 149 1.30 -8.66 -15.23
N ALA A 150 1.94 -8.72 -16.40
CA ALA A 150 1.34 -9.23 -17.64
C ALA A 150 1.42 -10.76 -17.79
N GLY A 151 1.87 -11.50 -16.77
CA GLY A 151 2.00 -12.95 -16.81
C GLY A 151 2.93 -13.47 -17.92
N PHE A 152 3.89 -12.66 -18.35
CA PHE A 152 4.79 -12.94 -19.48
C PHE A 152 4.09 -13.18 -20.82
N GLY A 153 2.86 -12.71 -21.01
CA GLY A 153 2.07 -12.98 -22.22
C GLY A 153 2.70 -12.48 -23.53
N GLY A 154 3.61 -11.50 -23.47
CA GLY A 154 4.38 -11.00 -24.62
C GLY A 154 5.83 -11.49 -24.69
N GLY A 155 6.24 -12.42 -23.80
CA GLY A 155 7.65 -12.80 -23.62
C GLY A 155 8.49 -11.72 -22.94
N PHE A 156 9.82 -11.82 -23.10
CA PHE A 156 10.80 -10.89 -22.54
C PHE A 156 11.03 -9.73 -23.52
N THR A 157 10.31 -8.64 -23.31
CA THR A 157 10.33 -7.45 -24.18
C THR A 157 10.99 -6.25 -23.51
N GLN A 158 11.15 -6.28 -22.19
CA GLN A 158 11.78 -5.22 -21.42
C GLN A 158 13.29 -5.43 -21.30
N ALA A 159 14.01 -4.33 -21.13
CA ALA A 159 15.42 -4.38 -20.76
C ALA A 159 15.57 -5.22 -19.48
N THR A 160 16.48 -6.18 -19.54
CA THR A 160 16.83 -7.01 -18.39
C THR A 160 17.30 -6.14 -17.22
N ILE A 161 17.23 -6.69 -16.01
CA ILE A 161 17.78 -6.02 -14.82
C ILE A 161 19.26 -5.68 -15.04
N GLY A 162 20.03 -6.61 -15.63
CA GLY A 162 21.45 -6.40 -15.95
C GLY A 162 21.69 -5.22 -16.89
N GLN A 163 20.93 -5.10 -17.98
CA GLN A 163 21.04 -3.97 -18.91
C GLN A 163 20.77 -2.63 -18.22
N ASN A 164 19.73 -2.55 -17.38
CA ASN A 164 19.42 -1.34 -16.62
C ASN A 164 20.54 -0.98 -15.63
N VAL A 165 21.14 -1.98 -14.97
CA VAL A 165 22.28 -1.79 -14.07
C VAL A 165 23.51 -1.29 -14.85
N SER A 166 23.78 -1.86 -16.03
CA SER A 166 24.87 -1.41 -16.90
C SER A 166 24.71 0.05 -17.32
N THR A 167 23.49 0.49 -17.68
CA THR A 167 23.23 1.91 -18.00
C THR A 167 23.58 2.85 -16.85
N ILE A 168 23.23 2.48 -15.61
CA ILE A 168 23.57 3.26 -14.43
C ILE A 168 25.10 3.25 -14.21
N TYR A 169 25.73 2.09 -14.32
CA TYR A 169 27.17 1.94 -14.15
C TYR A 169 27.97 2.79 -15.16
N GLU A 170 27.60 2.76 -16.43
CA GLU A 170 28.25 3.56 -17.48
C GLU A 170 28.12 5.05 -17.21
N SER A 171 26.94 5.50 -16.73
CA SER A 171 26.75 6.89 -16.31
C SER A 171 27.66 7.32 -15.17
N ILE A 172 27.98 6.42 -14.24
CA ILE A 172 28.92 6.68 -13.14
C ILE A 172 30.34 6.72 -13.67
N ARG A 173 30.75 5.69 -14.43
CA ARG A 173 32.09 5.55 -15.02
C ARG A 173 32.46 6.76 -15.88
N ASP A 174 31.50 7.23 -16.67
CA ASP A 174 31.69 8.36 -17.61
C ASP A 174 31.59 9.73 -16.92
N GLY A 175 31.40 9.79 -15.59
CA GLY A 175 31.32 11.04 -14.83
C GLY A 175 30.00 11.81 -14.96
N LYS A 176 29.02 11.30 -15.72
CA LYS A 176 27.76 12.00 -16.04
C LYS A 176 26.83 12.23 -14.83
N MET A 177 27.09 11.56 -13.71
CA MET A 177 26.32 11.68 -12.48
C MET A 177 26.97 12.61 -11.43
N GLN A 178 28.19 13.10 -11.66
CA GLN A 178 28.96 13.86 -10.65
C GLN A 178 28.22 15.11 -10.15
N ASP A 179 27.67 15.92 -11.07
CA ASP A 179 26.92 17.13 -10.71
C ASP A 179 25.65 16.81 -9.91
N VAL A 180 24.99 15.69 -10.24
CA VAL A 180 23.80 15.23 -9.52
C VAL A 180 24.15 14.84 -8.09
N ILE A 181 25.28 14.16 -7.89
CA ILE A 181 25.77 13.79 -6.55
C ILE A 181 26.22 15.03 -5.78
N ALA A 182 26.90 15.97 -6.42
CA ALA A 182 27.31 17.22 -5.80
C ALA A 182 26.11 18.01 -5.26
N SER A 183 24.97 17.99 -5.97
CA SER A 183 23.73 18.66 -5.54
C SER A 183 23.09 18.11 -4.25
N LEU A 184 23.55 16.96 -3.75
CA LEU A 184 23.04 16.36 -2.51
C LEU A 184 23.55 17.06 -1.24
N PHE A 185 24.68 17.76 -1.32
CA PHE A 185 25.40 18.33 -0.18
C PHE A 185 25.13 19.84 -0.06
#